data_AF-A0A3D8K4C8-F1
#
_entry.id   AF-A0A3D8K4C8-F1
#
_cell.length_a   1.000
_cell.length_b   1.000
_cell.length_c   1.000
_cell.angle_alpha   90.00
_cell.angle_beta   90.00
_cell.angle_gamma   90.00
#
_symmetry.space_group_name_H-M   'P 1'
#
loop_
_entity.id
_entity.type
_entity.pdbx_description
1 polymer ?
#
loop_
_entity_poly.entity_id
_entity_poly.type
_entity_poly.pdbx_seq_one_letter_code
_entity_poly.pdbx_strand_id
1 'polypeptide(L)'
;MERVLTREYLADCFEILAEVFALGSIGLAWIPAFKVSRSLRTADDMDVLARTTSSRNIAQVARELSADARRAPIEFSATDHALLKAGLISGALSSAIKLFILIPASRDWISL
;
A
#
# COMPACT_ATOMS: atom_id res chain seq x y z
N MET A 1 9.69 37.94 -16.99
CA MET A 1 9.56 36.77 -17.87
C MET A 1 10.38 35.59 -17.33
N GLU A 2 11.67 35.76 -17.06
CA GLU A 2 12.55 34.70 -16.52
C GLU A 2 12.13 34.11 -15.15
N ARG A 3 11.61 34.96 -14.23
CA ARG A 3 11.06 34.52 -12.92
C ARG A 3 9.74 33.74 -12.99
N VAL A 4 8.99 33.90 -14.08
CA VAL A 4 7.70 33.19 -14.28
C VAL A 4 8.01 31.77 -14.74
N LEU A 5 8.90 31.63 -15.73
CA LEU A 5 9.37 30.34 -16.23
C LEU A 5 10.03 29.46 -15.14
N THR A 6 10.81 30.08 -14.24
CA THR A 6 11.45 29.35 -13.14
C THR A 6 10.46 28.91 -12.06
N ARG A 7 9.36 29.65 -11.85
CA ARG A 7 8.30 29.27 -10.91
C ARG A 7 7.41 28.16 -11.46
N GLU A 8 7.03 28.23 -12.73
CA GLU A 8 6.29 27.16 -13.44
C GLU A 8 7.09 25.85 -13.41
N TYR A 9 8.36 25.89 -13.79
CA TYR A 9 9.22 24.71 -13.77
C TYR A 9 9.38 24.10 -12.37
N LEU A 10 9.46 24.93 -11.33
CA LEU A 10 9.51 24.46 -9.95
C LEU A 10 8.20 23.80 -9.52
N ALA A 11 7.05 24.37 -9.88
CA ALA A 11 5.73 23.80 -9.56
C ALA A 11 5.57 22.42 -10.23
N ASP A 12 5.89 22.31 -11.52
CA ASP A 12 5.85 21.04 -12.26
C ASP A 12 6.78 19.99 -11.64
N CYS A 13 7.98 20.40 -11.22
CA CYS A 13 8.93 19.50 -10.53
C CYS A 13 8.35 18.97 -9.21
N PHE A 14 7.70 19.83 -8.41
CA PHE A 14 7.09 19.41 -7.15
C PHE A 14 5.84 18.54 -7.35
N GLU A 15 5.10 18.76 -8.43
CA GLU A 15 3.95 17.94 -8.80
C GLU A 15 4.38 16.51 -9.15
N ILE A 16 5.35 16.37 -10.05
CA ILE A 16 5.93 15.06 -10.41
C ILE A 16 6.49 14.37 -9.16
N LEU A 17 7.20 15.11 -8.30
CA LEU A 17 7.76 14.56 -7.07
C LEU A 17 6.66 14.05 -6.12
N ALA A 18 5.57 14.80 -5.96
CA ALA A 18 4.44 14.38 -5.14
C ALA A 18 3.76 13.13 -5.73
N GLU A 19 3.63 13.03 -7.05
CA GLU A 19 3.08 11.84 -7.70
C GLU A 19 3.96 10.61 -7.52
N VAL A 20 5.28 10.75 -7.67
CA VAL A 20 6.23 9.66 -7.42
C VAL A 20 6.13 9.15 -5.98
N PHE A 21 6.01 10.05 -4.99
CA PHE A 21 5.82 9.65 -3.59
C PHE A 21 4.47 8.97 -3.34
N ALA A 22 3.41 9.39 -4.03
CA ALA A 22 2.09 8.74 -3.93
C ALA A 22 2.12 7.32 -4.53
N LEU A 23 2.70 7.17 -5.73
CA LEU A 23 2.86 5.88 -6.38
C LEU A 23 3.77 4.94 -5.57
N GLY A 24 4.87 5.47 -5.04
CA GLY A 24 5.76 4.75 -4.13
C GLY A 24 5.04 4.29 -2.87
N SER A 25 4.19 5.14 -2.28
CA SER A 25 3.36 4.77 -1.12
C SER A 25 2.46 3.58 -1.40
N ILE A 26 1.76 3.61 -2.54
CA ILE A 26 0.86 2.54 -2.96
C ILE A 26 1.65 1.25 -3.19
N GLY A 27 2.78 1.31 -3.91
CA GLY A 27 3.63 0.16 -4.19
C GLY A 27 4.21 -0.49 -2.92
N LEU A 28 4.68 0.32 -1.97
CA LEU A 28 5.23 -0.16 -0.70
C LEU A 28 4.17 -0.80 0.20
N ALA A 29 2.93 -0.28 0.18
CA ALA A 29 1.81 -0.87 0.91
C ALA A 29 1.21 -2.11 0.22
N TRP A 30 1.38 -2.25 -1.09
CA TRP A 30 0.80 -3.33 -1.88
C TRP A 30 1.39 -4.71 -1.56
N ILE A 31 2.71 -4.80 -1.39
CA ILE A 31 3.42 -6.07 -1.13
C ILE A 31 2.88 -6.78 0.13
N PRO A 32 2.81 -6.13 1.31
CA PRO A 32 2.25 -6.77 2.50
C PRO A 32 0.75 -7.11 2.33
N ALA A 33 -0.03 -6.24 1.69
CA ALA A 33 -1.46 -6.50 1.42
C ALA A 33 -1.68 -7.73 0.51
N PHE A 34 -0.79 -7.94 -0.47
CA PHE A 34 -0.84 -9.08 -1.37
C PHE A 34 -0.50 -10.40 -0.68
N LYS A 35 0.50 -10.41 0.21
CA LYS A 35 0.85 -11.58 1.04
C LYS A 35 -0.34 -12.03 1.89
N VAL A 36 -1.01 -11.08 2.54
CA VAL A 36 -2.21 -11.32 3.37
C VAL A 36 -3.36 -11.90 2.54
N SER A 37 -3.58 -11.35 1.35
CA SER A 37 -4.67 -11.82 0.47
C SER A 37 -4.43 -13.24 -0.04
N ARG A 38 -3.17 -13.60 -0.33
CA ARG A 38 -2.81 -14.94 -0.79
C ARG A 38 -2.96 -15.98 0.30
N SER A 39 -2.51 -15.69 1.53
CA SER A 39 -2.65 -16.63 2.65
C SER A 39 -4.12 -16.88 3.01
N LEU A 40 -4.95 -15.84 2.97
CA LEU A 40 -6.40 -15.98 3.17
C LEU A 40 -7.07 -16.81 2.07
N ARG A 41 -6.68 -16.63 0.80
CA ARG A 41 -7.20 -17.43 -0.31
C ARG A 41 -6.80 -18.91 -0.20
N THR A 42 -5.56 -19.21 0.16
CA THR A 42 -5.13 -20.60 0.40
C THR A 42 -5.86 -21.25 1.58
N ALA A 43 -6.19 -20.49 2.63
CA ALA A 43 -7.02 -20.99 3.72
C ALA A 43 -8.46 -21.31 3.27
N ASP A 44 -9.04 -20.50 2.37
CA ASP A 44 -10.37 -20.70 1.82
C ASP A 44 -10.43 -21.94 0.89
N ASP A 45 -9.43 -22.10 0.02
CA ASP A 45 -9.29 -23.28 -0.85
C ASP A 45 -9.18 -24.58 -0.03
N MET A 46 -8.47 -24.55 1.11
CA MET A 46 -8.37 -25.69 2.02
C MET A 46 -9.68 -26.00 2.74
N ASP A 47 -10.47 -24.98 3.12
CA ASP A 47 -11.79 -25.21 3.71
C ASP A 47 -12.78 -25.80 2.69
N VAL A 48 -12.70 -25.39 1.43
CA VAL A 48 -13.48 -25.99 0.32
C VAL A 48 -13.07 -27.45 0.10
N LEU A 49 -11.76 -27.76 0.11
CA LEU A 49 -11.25 -29.12 0.00
C LEU A 49 -11.72 -30.01 1.18
N ALA A 50 -11.76 -29.45 2.39
CA ALA A 50 -12.25 -30.13 3.59
C ALA A 50 -13.73 -30.50 3.48
N ARG A 51 -14.56 -29.63 2.89
CA ARG A 51 -16.01 -29.84 2.72
C ARG A 51 -16.35 -30.83 1.62
N THR A 52 -15.53 -30.88 0.58
CA THR A 52 -15.73 -31.76 -0.59
C THR A 52 -15.22 -33.18 -0.36
N THR A 53 -14.27 -33.34 0.55
CA THR A 53 -13.71 -34.65 0.89
C THR A 53 -14.49 -35.33 2.02
N SER A 54 -14.99 -36.54 1.80
CA SER A 54 -15.68 -37.37 2.80
C SER A 54 -14.75 -38.03 3.84
N SER A 55 -13.44 -37.77 3.77
CA SER A 55 -12.45 -38.25 4.73
C SER A 55 -12.34 -37.31 5.94
N ARG A 56 -12.64 -37.86 7.12
CA ARG A 56 -12.56 -37.15 8.41
C ARG A 56 -11.16 -36.63 8.72
N ASN A 57 -10.11 -37.37 8.37
CA ASN A 57 -8.72 -36.95 8.60
C ASN A 57 -8.33 -35.77 7.72
N ILE A 58 -8.71 -35.79 6.43
CA ILE A 58 -8.41 -34.69 5.50
C ILE A 58 -9.16 -33.43 5.91
N ALA A 59 -10.42 -33.56 6.31
CA ALA A 59 -11.22 -32.45 6.81
C ALA A 59 -10.72 -31.88 8.15
N GLN A 60 -10.02 -32.68 8.96
CA GLN A 60 -9.38 -32.21 10.19
C GLN A 60 -8.07 -31.49 9.89
N VAL A 61 -7.18 -32.08 9.08
CA VAL A 61 -5.91 -31.47 8.68
C VAL A 61 -6.13 -30.14 7.95
N ALA A 62 -7.11 -30.08 7.05
CA ALA A 62 -7.44 -28.85 6.34
C ALA A 62 -8.04 -27.76 7.26
N ARG A 63 -8.82 -28.15 8.28
CA ARG A 63 -9.32 -27.22 9.30
C ARG A 63 -8.22 -26.72 10.22
N GLU A 64 -7.30 -27.59 10.62
CA GLU A 64 -6.11 -27.23 11.40
C GLU A 64 -5.20 -26.30 10.58
N LEU A 65 -4.94 -26.60 9.31
CA LEU A 65 -4.18 -25.72 8.41
C LEU A 65 -4.87 -24.38 8.16
N SER A 66 -6.19 -24.35 7.97
CA SER A 66 -6.92 -23.09 7.80
C SER A 66 -6.95 -22.30 9.11
N ALA A 67 -7.06 -22.96 10.26
CA ALA A 67 -7.00 -22.31 11.55
C ALA A 67 -5.60 -21.76 11.81
N ASP A 68 -4.55 -22.49 11.48
CA ASP A 68 -3.16 -22.03 11.55
C ASP A 68 -2.86 -20.95 10.52
N ALA A 69 -3.40 -20.99 9.30
CA ALA A 69 -3.25 -19.90 8.34
C ALA A 69 -3.95 -18.60 8.80
N ARG A 70 -5.00 -18.72 9.62
CA ARG A 70 -5.73 -17.59 10.23
C ARG A 70 -5.16 -17.17 11.59
N ARG A 71 -4.51 -18.09 12.33
CA ARG A 71 -3.91 -17.89 13.67
C ARG A 71 -2.43 -17.57 13.63
N ALA A 72 -1.71 -18.02 12.61
CA ALA A 72 -0.41 -17.49 12.29
C ALA A 72 -0.66 -16.00 12.11
N PRO A 73 -0.11 -15.13 12.99
CA PRO A 73 0.04 -13.76 12.57
C PRO A 73 0.84 -13.91 11.29
N ILE A 74 0.21 -13.63 10.13
CA ILE A 74 0.87 -13.57 8.82
C ILE A 74 2.20 -12.94 9.14
N GLU A 75 3.31 -13.69 9.12
CA GLU A 75 4.55 -13.28 9.77
C GLU A 75 4.88 -11.91 9.20
N PHE A 76 4.47 -10.88 9.94
CA PHE A 76 4.48 -9.52 9.44
C PHE A 76 5.90 -9.16 9.75
N SER A 77 6.78 -9.57 8.82
CA SER A 77 8.20 -9.52 9.03
C SER A 77 8.56 -8.08 9.38
N ALA A 78 9.64 -7.90 10.13
CA ALA A 78 10.14 -6.55 10.42
C ALA A 78 10.26 -5.72 9.12
N THR A 79 10.54 -6.38 7.99
CA THR A 79 10.54 -5.84 6.64
C THR A 79 9.16 -5.40 6.15
N ASP A 80 8.11 -6.21 6.31
CA ASP A 80 6.73 -5.84 5.90
C ASP A 80 6.19 -4.66 6.72
N HIS A 81 6.54 -4.60 8.00
CA HIS A 81 6.21 -3.46 8.86
C HIS A 81 7.00 -2.19 8.48
N ALA A 82 8.28 -2.34 8.11
CA ALA A 82 9.09 -1.24 7.59
C ALA A 82 8.56 -0.72 6.25
N LEU A 83 8.12 -1.60 5.35
CA LEU A 83 7.50 -1.24 4.07
C LEU A 83 6.19 -0.46 4.27
N LEU A 84 5.33 -0.87 5.19
CA LEU A 84 4.12 -0.12 5.54
C LEU A 84 4.45 1.28 6.09
N LYS A 85 5.42 1.39 7.01
CA LYS A 85 5.87 2.69 7.55
C LYS A 85 6.44 3.57 6.46
N ALA A 86 7.30 3.02 5.59
CA ALA A 86 7.87 3.75 4.47
C ALA A 86 6.78 4.22 3.50
N GLY A 87 5.79 3.37 3.21
CA GLY A 87 4.62 3.73 2.42
C GLY A 87 3.85 4.89 3.03
N LEU A 88 3.50 4.79 4.32
CA LEU A 88 2.78 5.85 5.05
C LEU A 88 3.54 7.19 5.05
N ILE A 89 4.85 7.16 5.32
CA ILE A 89 5.69 8.36 5.31
C ILE A 89 5.76 8.96 3.90
N SER A 90 5.89 8.13 2.87
CA SER A 90 5.89 8.56 1.45
C SER A 90 4.56 9.22 1.07
N GLY A 91 3.43 8.63 1.44
CA GLY A 91 2.10 9.21 1.18
C GLY A 91 1.86 10.51 1.94
N ALA A 92 2.32 10.59 3.19
CA ALA A 92 2.27 11.82 3.99
C ALA A 92 3.13 12.92 3.37
N LEU A 93 4.32 12.60 2.87
CA LEU A 93 5.21 13.55 2.21
C LEU A 93 4.63 14.08 0.89
N SER A 94 4.05 13.19 0.06
CA SER A 94 3.30 13.59 -1.14
C SER A 94 2.18 14.59 -0.80
N SER A 95 1.40 14.28 0.23
CA SER A 95 0.30 15.13 0.68
C SER A 95 0.80 16.46 1.22
N ALA A 96 1.91 16.48 1.95
CA ALA A 96 2.53 17.71 2.46
C ALA A 96 3.02 18.61 1.32
N ILE A 97 3.68 18.05 0.29
CA ILE A 97 4.11 18.81 -0.90
C ILE A 97 2.89 19.44 -1.58
N LYS A 98 1.80 18.68 -1.76
CA LYS A 98 0.57 19.22 -2.35
C LYS A 98 -0.05 20.34 -1.51
N LEU A 99 -0.21 20.11 -0.21
CA LEU A 99 -0.87 21.05 0.70
C LEU A 99 -0.10 22.34 0.94
N PHE A 100 1.22 22.27 1.09
CA PHE A 100 2.04 23.40 1.52
C PHE A 100 2.84 24.07 0.40
N ILE A 101 3.01 23.42 -0.75
CA ILE A 101 3.79 23.96 -1.87
C ILE A 101 2.89 24.23 -3.07
N LEU A 102 2.19 23.21 -3.58
CA LEU A 102 1.44 23.31 -4.84
C LEU A 102 0.12 24.09 -4.72
N ILE A 103 -0.65 23.87 -3.65
CA ILE A 103 -1.91 24.60 -3.44
C ILE A 103 -1.69 26.10 -3.19
N PRO A 104 -0.73 26.54 -2.36
CA PRO A 104 -0.42 27.96 -2.21
C PRO A 104 0.10 28.59 -3.52
N ALA A 105 0.98 27.89 -4.24
CA ALA A 105 1.51 28.39 -5.52
C ALA A 105 0.41 28.61 -6.58
N SER A 106 -0.59 27.73 -6.64
CA SER A 106 -1.73 27.90 -7.57
C SER A 106 -2.69 29.03 -7.17
N ARG A 107 -2.79 29.37 -5.88
CA ARG A 107 -3.59 30.53 -5.42
C ARG A 107 -2.94 31.86 -5.78
N ASP A 108 -1.61 31.96 -5.66
CA ASP A 108 -0.86 33.15 -6.06
C ASP A 108 -0.96 33.41 -7.59
N TRP A 109 -1.11 32.36 -8.40
CA TRP A 109 -1.36 32.47 -9.84
C TRP A 109 -2.75 32.97 -10.21
N ILE A 110 -3.79 32.62 -9.44
CA ILE A 110 -5.17 33.08 -9.72
C ILE A 110 -5.35 34.57 -9.36
N SER A 111 -4.48 35.11 -8.49
CA SER A 111 -4.51 36.52 -8.07
C SER A 111 -3.70 37.50 -8.94
N LEU A 112 -3.07 37.01 -10.03
CA LEU A 112 -2.32 37.79 -11.02
C LEU A 112 -3.12 37.93 -12.32
#